data_AF-A0A2H3RB96-F1
#
_entry.id   AF-A0A2H3RB96-F1
#
_cell.length_a   1.000
_cell.length_b   1.000
_cell.length_c   1.000
_cell.angle_alpha   90.00
_cell.angle_beta   90.00
_cell.angle_gamma   90.00
#
_symmetry.space_group_name_H-M   'P 1'
#
loop_
_entity.id
_entity.type
_entity.pdbx_description
1 polymer ?
#
loop_
_entity_poly.entity_id
_entity_poly.type
_entity_poly.pdbx_seq_one_letter_code
_entity_poly.pdbx_strand_id
1 'polypeptide(L)'
;MRLTALAVSLCCMGFSHGDSVMEAQDIVHGQFRLNSARSGNGYRPLTWDSSLASRAQDYAIQLGCEASAPDNLERTVVYTEPSATCEGQPQRRTFESAANFWLIAKDRPDRKQKDKDCYNVIMDPEADRIGCGRSYDHNNPCVFHTVCMLSSHGDWYAVPRDQVKRRTDGLSS
;
A
#
# COMPACT_ATOMS: atom_id res chain seq x y z
N MET A 1 28.67 24.67 -31.60
CA MET A 1 28.17 23.35 -31.14
C MET A 1 28.22 23.33 -29.63
N ARG A 2 27.07 23.39 -28.95
CA ARG A 2 26.96 23.21 -27.50
C ARG A 2 26.34 21.84 -27.26
N LEU A 3 27.11 20.94 -26.68
CA LEU A 3 26.64 19.63 -26.22
C LEU A 3 25.83 19.84 -24.94
N THR A 4 24.50 19.84 -25.05
CA THR A 4 23.61 19.72 -23.89
C THR A 4 23.53 18.25 -23.51
N ALA A 5 24.29 17.86 -22.49
CA ALA A 5 24.12 16.57 -21.83
C ALA A 5 22.73 16.54 -21.19
N LEU A 6 21.87 15.63 -21.67
CA LEU A 6 20.60 15.31 -21.03
C LEU A 6 20.92 14.59 -19.72
N ALA A 7 20.77 15.31 -18.61
CA ALA A 7 20.75 14.71 -17.28
C ALA A 7 19.47 13.88 -17.17
N VAL A 8 19.59 12.57 -17.43
CA VAL A 8 18.58 11.59 -17.02
C VAL A 8 18.59 11.63 -15.49
N SER A 9 17.51 12.15 -14.90
CA SER A 9 17.30 12.17 -13.46
C SER A 9 17.28 10.73 -12.94
N LEU A 10 18.45 10.25 -12.52
CA LEU A 10 18.63 9.02 -11.75
C LEU A 10 18.09 9.26 -10.33
N CYS A 11 16.77 9.29 -10.16
CA CYS A 11 16.15 9.32 -8.82
C CYS A 11 16.08 7.95 -8.14
N CYS A 12 16.56 6.87 -8.78
CA CYS A 12 16.26 5.50 -8.29
C CYS A 12 17.49 4.62 -8.00
N MET A 13 18.72 5.15 -7.97
CA MET A 13 19.94 4.34 -7.75
C MET A 13 20.85 4.86 -6.64
N GLY A 14 20.25 5.38 -5.58
CA GLY A 14 20.89 5.42 -4.26
C GLY A 14 20.05 4.58 -3.32
N PHE A 15 20.67 3.88 -2.38
CA PHE A 15 20.01 3.58 -1.10
C PHE A 15 19.76 4.93 -0.40
N SER A 16 18.87 5.72 -0.99
CA SER A 16 18.33 6.92 -0.39
C SER A 16 17.48 6.43 0.75
N HIS A 17 17.60 7.08 1.90
CA HIS A 17 16.63 6.91 2.94
C HIS A 17 15.26 7.04 2.24
N GLY A 18 14.42 6.00 2.26
CA GLY A 18 13.20 5.90 1.44
C GLY A 18 12.31 4.68 1.76
N ASP A 19 12.92 3.59 2.19
CA ASP A 19 12.22 2.32 2.39
C ASP A 19 11.78 2.15 3.85
N SER A 20 10.48 2.32 4.11
CA SER A 20 9.89 2.01 5.41
C SER A 20 9.26 0.62 5.41
N VAL A 21 10.09 -0.43 5.52
CA VAL A 21 9.57 -1.80 5.56
C VAL A 21 8.68 -2.01 6.80
N MET A 22 7.67 -2.87 6.67
CA MET A 22 6.84 -3.29 7.81
C MET A 22 7.62 -4.31 8.66
N GLU A 23 7.72 -4.03 9.96
CA GLU A 23 8.36 -4.93 10.91
C GLU A 23 7.53 -6.21 11.12
N ALA A 24 8.17 -7.34 11.40
CA ALA A 24 7.49 -8.63 11.56
C ALA A 24 6.41 -8.59 12.67
N GLN A 25 6.71 -7.92 13.80
CA GLN A 25 5.75 -7.76 14.89
C GLN A 25 4.55 -6.90 14.48
N ASP A 26 4.78 -5.90 13.64
CA ASP A 26 3.72 -5.03 13.13
C ASP A 26 2.78 -5.77 12.17
N ILE A 27 3.35 -6.61 11.30
CA ILE A 27 2.61 -7.53 10.42
C ILE A 27 1.67 -8.40 11.25
N VAL A 28 2.18 -9.02 12.32
CA VAL A 28 1.39 -9.90 13.19
C VAL A 28 0.22 -9.15 13.83
N HIS A 29 0.45 -7.97 14.39
CA HIS A 29 -0.60 -7.19 15.07
C HIS A 29 -1.69 -6.73 14.10
N GLY A 30 -1.31 -6.14 12.96
CA GLY A 30 -2.29 -5.67 11.98
C GLY A 30 -3.07 -6.81 11.33
N GLN A 31 -2.40 -7.91 10.99
CA GLN A 31 -3.08 -9.08 10.43
C GLN A 31 -4.03 -9.72 11.44
N PHE A 32 -3.63 -9.82 12.71
CA PHE A 32 -4.51 -10.29 13.78
C PHE A 32 -5.78 -9.43 13.89
N ARG A 33 -5.63 -8.10 13.80
CA ARG A 33 -6.76 -7.16 13.85
C ARG A 33 -7.74 -7.38 12.70
N LEU A 34 -7.25 -7.49 11.47
CA LEU A 34 -8.07 -7.76 10.29
C LEU A 34 -8.78 -9.13 10.39
N ASN A 35 -8.05 -10.18 10.76
CA ASN A 35 -8.59 -11.53 10.84
C ASN A 35 -9.61 -11.70 11.97
N SER A 36 -9.43 -11.00 13.09
CA SER A 36 -10.43 -10.95 14.16
C SER A 36 -11.75 -10.35 13.67
N ALA A 37 -11.70 -9.25 12.92
CA ALA A 37 -12.89 -8.62 12.36
C ALA A 37 -13.57 -9.50 11.29
N ARG A 38 -12.78 -10.13 10.40
CA ARG A 38 -13.29 -11.08 9.40
C ARG A 38 -13.98 -12.28 10.04
N SER A 39 -13.36 -12.89 11.05
CA SER A 39 -13.95 -13.99 11.80
C SER A 39 -15.26 -13.61 12.47
N GLY A 40 -15.36 -12.38 13.02
CA GLY A 40 -16.61 -11.87 13.60
C GLY A 40 -17.76 -11.70 12.59
N ASN A 41 -17.47 -11.69 11.30
CA ASN A 41 -18.46 -11.64 10.20
C ASN A 41 -18.61 -13.00 9.49
N GLY A 42 -18.01 -14.08 10.00
CA GLY A 42 -18.07 -15.41 9.40
C GLY A 42 -17.15 -15.61 8.19
N TYR A 43 -16.22 -14.70 7.92
CA TYR A 43 -15.27 -14.81 6.82
C TYR A 43 -13.99 -15.52 7.25
N ARG A 44 -13.34 -16.19 6.29
CA ARG A 44 -12.06 -16.87 6.52
C ARG A 44 -10.95 -15.86 6.83
N PRO A 45 -9.99 -16.19 7.70
CA PRO A 45 -8.83 -15.36 7.94
C PRO A 45 -7.96 -15.26 6.68
N LEU A 46 -7.34 -14.10 6.48
CA LEU A 46 -6.35 -13.85 5.44
C LEU A 46 -5.02 -14.45 5.85
N THR A 47 -4.36 -15.16 4.94
CA THR A 47 -3.00 -15.67 5.08
C THR A 47 -2.00 -14.65 4.53
N TRP A 48 -0.87 -14.47 5.20
CA TRP A 48 0.15 -13.53 4.70
C TRP A 48 0.81 -14.10 3.44
N ASP A 49 0.99 -13.26 2.43
CA ASP A 49 1.64 -13.62 1.18
C ASP A 49 2.78 -12.65 0.86
N SER A 50 4.00 -13.18 0.81
CA SER A 50 5.20 -12.38 0.57
C SER A 50 5.24 -11.76 -0.82
N SER A 51 4.64 -12.40 -1.83
CA SER A 51 4.64 -11.88 -3.20
C SER A 51 3.64 -10.72 -3.36
N LEU A 52 2.51 -10.77 -2.65
CA LEU A 52 1.64 -9.61 -2.50
C LEU A 52 2.34 -8.50 -1.71
N ALA A 53 3.07 -8.83 -0.65
CA ALA A 53 3.76 -7.85 0.19
C ALA A 53 4.83 -7.09 -0.59
N SER A 54 5.65 -7.78 -1.41
CA SER A 54 6.62 -7.12 -2.29
C SER A 54 5.97 -6.16 -3.27
N ARG A 55 4.85 -6.55 -3.91
CA ARG A 55 4.12 -5.67 -4.83
C ARG A 55 3.49 -4.46 -4.12
N ALA A 56 2.96 -4.68 -2.92
CA ALA A 56 2.41 -3.61 -2.09
C ALA A 56 3.52 -2.64 -1.64
N GLN A 57 4.72 -3.14 -1.35
CA GLN A 57 5.90 -2.35 -1.02
C GLN A 57 6.35 -1.48 -2.21
N ASP A 58 6.47 -2.07 -3.39
CA ASP A 58 6.82 -1.34 -4.62
C ASP A 58 5.82 -0.21 -4.88
N TYR A 59 4.54 -0.49 -4.65
CA TYR A 59 3.49 0.51 -4.82
C TYR A 59 3.52 1.59 -3.73
N ALA A 60 3.77 1.24 -2.48
CA ALA A 60 3.95 2.22 -1.41
C ALA A 60 5.11 3.18 -1.71
N ILE A 61 6.23 2.67 -2.22
CA ILE A 61 7.38 3.47 -2.65
C ILE A 61 6.99 4.43 -3.78
N GLN A 62 6.23 3.96 -4.77
CA GLN A 62 5.73 4.82 -5.85
C GLN A 62 4.87 5.97 -5.32
N LEU A 63 3.94 5.69 -4.39
CA LEU A 63 3.13 6.72 -3.75
C LEU A 63 4.01 7.74 -3.01
N GLY A 64 5.04 7.26 -2.30
CA GLY A 64 6.01 8.13 -1.64
C GLY A 64 6.79 9.02 -2.60
N CYS A 65 6.94 8.64 -3.86
CA CYS A 65 7.56 9.44 -4.93
C CYS A 65 6.55 10.35 -5.67
N GLU A 66 5.39 10.65 -5.06
CA GLU A 66 4.29 11.39 -5.67
C GLU A 66 3.70 10.75 -6.94
N ALA A 67 3.93 9.45 -7.17
CA ALA A 67 3.23 8.76 -8.24
C ALA A 67 1.73 8.71 -7.92
N SER A 68 0.90 8.95 -8.94
CA SER A 68 -0.53 8.75 -8.80
C SER A 68 -0.82 7.26 -8.65
N ALA A 69 -1.67 6.94 -7.68
CA ALA A 69 -2.29 5.63 -7.54
C ALA A 69 -2.88 5.17 -8.88
N PRO A 70 -2.58 3.97 -9.40
CA PRO A 70 -3.33 3.45 -10.54
C PRO A 70 -4.81 3.36 -10.16
N ASP A 71 -5.69 3.87 -11.03
CA ASP A 71 -7.14 3.94 -10.78
C ASP A 71 -7.81 2.55 -10.68
N ASN A 72 -7.11 1.46 -10.99
CA ASN A 72 -7.67 0.13 -11.22
C ASN A 72 -6.91 -1.04 -10.55
N LEU A 73 -6.23 -0.80 -9.42
CA LEU A 73 -5.69 -1.93 -8.65
C LEU A 73 -6.83 -2.63 -7.91
N GLU A 74 -7.36 -3.71 -8.52
CA GLU A 74 -8.33 -4.58 -7.88
C GLU A 74 -7.83 -5.03 -6.50
N ARG A 75 -8.77 -5.10 -5.53
CA ARG A 75 -8.52 -5.57 -4.16
C ARG A 75 -7.33 -4.92 -3.46
N THR A 76 -7.09 -3.64 -3.73
CA THR A 76 -6.01 -2.87 -3.11
C THR A 76 -6.55 -1.74 -2.24
N VAL A 77 -5.99 -1.57 -1.05
CA VAL A 77 -6.31 -0.47 -0.14
C VAL A 77 -5.07 0.33 0.21
N VAL A 78 -5.28 1.63 0.39
CA VAL A 78 -4.24 2.59 0.75
C VAL A 78 -4.68 3.33 2.00
N TYR A 79 -3.73 3.49 2.93
CA TYR A 79 -3.86 4.35 4.10
C TYR A 79 -2.68 5.32 4.12
N THR A 80 -2.99 6.62 4.13
CA THR A 80 -1.99 7.68 4.24
C THR A 80 -2.19 8.39 5.57
N GLU A 81 -1.13 8.50 6.37
CA GLU A 81 -1.19 9.21 7.65
C GLU A 81 0.00 10.18 7.85
N PRO A 82 -0.26 11.44 8.25
CA PRO A 82 0.80 12.35 8.68
C PRO A 82 1.32 11.98 10.07
N SER A 83 2.62 12.21 10.28
CA SER A 83 3.36 11.92 11.51
C SER A 83 3.82 13.13 12.27
N ALA A 84 3.69 13.03 13.60
CA ALA A 84 4.21 14.00 14.54
C ALA A 84 5.75 13.93 14.62
N THR A 85 6.37 12.79 14.30
CA THR A 85 7.83 12.62 14.18
C THR A 85 8.18 11.81 12.93
N CYS A 86 9.23 12.19 12.21
CA CYS A 86 9.60 11.52 10.95
C CYS A 86 10.31 10.17 11.21
N GLU A 87 10.72 9.91 12.45
CA GLU A 87 10.92 8.56 12.97
C GLU A 87 9.56 8.03 13.43
N GLY A 88 9.08 6.94 12.83
CA GLY A 88 7.84 6.27 13.25
C GLY A 88 7.89 6.02 14.76
N GLN A 89 7.06 6.74 15.53
CA GLN A 89 7.11 6.64 16.98
C GLN A 89 6.91 5.19 17.44
N PRO A 90 7.60 4.76 18.52
CA PRO A 90 7.42 3.44 19.12
C PRO A 90 6.02 3.17 19.71
N GLN A 91 5.07 4.09 19.60
CA GLN A 91 3.71 3.92 20.13
C GLN A 91 2.59 4.26 19.12
N ARG A 92 2.50 3.54 17.99
CA ARG A 92 1.26 3.32 17.16
C ARG A 92 1.26 3.81 15.70
N ARG A 93 2.39 3.78 14.98
CA ARG A 93 2.38 3.86 13.50
C ARG A 93 2.61 2.50 12.88
N THR A 94 1.60 1.68 13.11
CA THR A 94 1.59 0.26 12.87
C THR A 94 0.62 -0.06 11.75
N PHE A 95 0.84 -1.16 11.06
CA PHE A 95 -0.16 -1.85 10.27
C PHE A 95 -1.51 -1.94 11.00
N GLU A 96 -1.48 -2.12 12.31
CA GLU A 96 -2.66 -2.10 13.16
C GLU A 96 -3.46 -0.77 13.07
N SER A 97 -2.79 0.38 12.99
CA SER A 97 -3.46 1.67 12.79
C SER A 97 -4.16 1.74 11.43
N ALA A 98 -3.51 1.28 10.36
CA ALA A 98 -4.12 1.17 9.04
C ALA A 98 -5.33 0.21 9.04
N ALA A 99 -5.17 -0.96 9.66
CA ALA A 99 -6.23 -1.95 9.82
C ALA A 99 -7.43 -1.36 10.58
N ASN A 100 -7.18 -0.68 11.69
CA ASN A 100 -8.23 0.02 12.44
C ASN A 100 -8.93 1.06 11.58
N PHE A 101 -8.17 1.88 10.84
CA PHE A 101 -8.74 2.91 9.98
C PHE A 101 -9.72 2.33 8.95
N TRP A 102 -9.35 1.25 8.25
CA TRP A 102 -10.21 0.62 7.27
C TRP A 102 -11.42 -0.07 7.90
N LEU A 103 -11.25 -0.72 9.05
CA LEU A 103 -12.34 -1.45 9.72
C LEU A 103 -13.42 -0.52 10.30
N ILE A 104 -13.04 0.64 10.85
CA ILE A 104 -14.02 1.58 11.43
C ILE A 104 -14.74 2.43 10.37
N ALA A 105 -14.30 2.38 9.11
CA ALA A 105 -14.87 3.19 8.02
C ALA A 105 -16.39 3.05 7.87
N LYS A 106 -16.94 1.85 8.14
CA LYS A 106 -18.38 1.61 8.11
C LYS A 106 -19.18 2.41 9.16
N ASP A 107 -18.55 2.73 10.29
CA ASP A 107 -19.20 3.28 11.49
C ASP A 107 -19.00 4.80 11.62
N ARG A 108 -18.28 5.45 10.69
CA ARG A 108 -18.03 6.90 10.74
C ARG A 108 -19.28 7.71 10.33
N PRO A 109 -19.64 8.78 11.07
CA PRO A 109 -20.78 9.63 10.74
C PRO A 109 -20.61 10.36 9.39
N ASP A 110 -19.41 10.83 9.07
CA ASP A 110 -19.09 11.54 7.81
C ASP A 110 -18.28 10.67 6.84
N ARG A 111 -18.61 9.38 6.73
CA ARG A 111 -17.84 8.44 5.90
C ARG A 111 -17.83 8.87 4.43
N LYS A 112 -16.64 8.88 3.82
CA LYS A 112 -16.46 9.09 2.38
C LYS A 112 -16.68 7.78 1.64
N GLN A 113 -17.13 7.83 0.38
CA GLN A 113 -17.30 6.63 -0.45
C GLN A 113 -16.02 5.79 -0.50
N LYS A 114 -14.87 6.45 -0.68
CA LYS A 114 -13.54 5.82 -0.66
C LYS A 114 -13.26 5.01 0.61
N ASP A 115 -13.71 5.48 1.78
CA ASP A 115 -13.52 4.77 3.05
C ASP A 115 -14.33 3.46 3.06
N LYS A 116 -15.56 3.50 2.52
CA LYS A 116 -16.41 2.31 2.37
C LYS A 116 -15.81 1.31 1.37
N ASP A 117 -15.21 1.79 0.29
CA ASP A 117 -14.55 0.94 -0.70
C ASP A 117 -13.35 0.20 -0.06
N CYS A 118 -12.54 0.90 0.76
CA CYS A 118 -11.48 0.26 1.53
C CYS A 118 -12.00 -0.81 2.49
N TYR A 119 -13.10 -0.54 3.21
CA TYR A 119 -13.74 -1.53 4.08
C TYR A 119 -14.17 -2.77 3.28
N ASN A 120 -14.83 -2.57 2.14
CA ASN A 120 -15.33 -3.66 1.31
C ASN A 120 -14.20 -4.54 0.77
N VAL A 121 -13.06 -3.95 0.39
CA VAL A 121 -11.88 -4.73 -0.02
C VAL A 121 -11.34 -5.55 1.14
N ILE A 122 -11.13 -4.96 2.32
CA ILE A 122 -10.64 -5.68 3.52
C ILE A 122 -11.58 -6.83 3.92
N MET A 123 -12.88 -6.61 3.75
CA MET A 123 -13.93 -7.55 4.12
C MET A 123 -14.44 -8.38 2.94
N ASP A 124 -13.69 -8.44 1.84
CA ASP A 124 -14.03 -9.26 0.68
C ASP A 124 -14.11 -10.75 1.10
N PRO A 125 -15.27 -11.42 0.97
CA PRO A 125 -15.44 -12.80 1.39
C PRO A 125 -14.62 -13.79 0.55
N GLU A 126 -14.23 -13.42 -0.67
CA GLU A 126 -13.44 -14.27 -1.58
C GLU A 126 -11.94 -14.21 -1.32
N ALA A 127 -11.46 -13.14 -0.67
CA ALA A 127 -10.04 -12.99 -0.36
C ALA A 127 -9.58 -13.98 0.72
N ASP A 128 -8.50 -14.70 0.44
CA ASP A 128 -7.85 -15.64 1.37
C ASP A 128 -6.39 -15.29 1.65
N ARG A 129 -5.83 -14.31 0.94
CA ARG A 129 -4.46 -13.83 1.11
C ARG A 129 -4.37 -12.31 1.19
N ILE A 130 -3.34 -11.85 1.88
CA ILE A 130 -2.98 -10.44 2.00
C ILE A 130 -1.47 -10.27 1.98
N GLY A 131 -1.00 -9.21 1.35
CA GLY A 131 0.36 -8.72 1.53
C GLY A 131 0.35 -7.21 1.55
N CYS A 132 1.14 -6.63 2.45
CA CYS A 132 1.20 -5.20 2.66
C CYS A 132 2.63 -4.70 2.59
N GLY A 133 2.77 -3.42 2.25
CA GLY A 133 4.03 -2.70 2.25
C GLY A 133 3.82 -1.26 2.72
N ARG A 134 4.92 -0.60 3.07
CA ARG A 134 4.90 0.75 3.61
C ARG A 134 6.05 1.58 3.06
N SER A 135 5.81 2.87 2.85
CA SER A 135 6.85 3.84 2.51
C SER A 135 6.48 5.18 3.13
N TYR A 136 7.44 6.08 3.21
CA TYR A 136 7.17 7.47 3.53
C TYR A 136 7.13 8.32 2.27
N ASP A 137 6.52 9.48 2.38
CA ASP A 137 6.55 10.50 1.34
C ASP A 137 7.95 11.14 1.27
N HIS A 138 8.57 11.12 0.09
CA HIS A 138 9.95 11.62 -0.09
C HIS A 138 10.06 13.12 0.13
N ASN A 139 8.99 13.88 -0.12
CA ASN A 139 8.94 15.32 0.08
C ASN A 139 8.51 15.69 1.50
N ASN A 140 7.83 14.78 2.19
CA ASN A 140 7.45 14.93 3.59
C ASN A 140 7.68 13.60 4.34
N PRO A 141 8.89 13.34 4.89
CA PRO A 141 9.23 12.04 5.50
C PRO A 141 8.43 11.73 6.77
N CYS A 142 7.59 12.66 7.23
CA CYS A 142 6.63 12.45 8.28
C CYS A 142 5.29 11.89 7.75
N VAL A 143 5.03 11.82 6.44
CA VAL A 143 3.82 11.20 5.89
C VAL A 143 4.13 9.76 5.50
N PHE A 144 3.30 8.82 5.93
CA PHE A 144 3.46 7.40 5.63
C PHE A 144 2.32 6.90 4.76
N HIS A 145 2.64 6.02 3.81
CA HIS A 145 1.72 5.28 2.97
C HIS A 145 1.80 3.80 3.32
N THR A 146 0.70 3.23 3.80
CA THR A 146 0.52 1.78 3.94
C THR A 146 -0.38 1.30 2.82
N VAL A 147 0.10 0.31 2.08
CA VAL A 147 -0.62 -0.33 0.98
C VAL A 147 -0.84 -1.78 1.35
N CYS A 148 -2.05 -2.29 1.16
CA CYS A 148 -2.34 -3.72 1.23
C CYS A 148 -3.03 -4.19 -0.03
N MET A 149 -2.58 -5.33 -0.55
CA MET A 149 -3.17 -6.03 -1.68
C MET A 149 -3.74 -7.36 -1.20
N LEU A 150 -4.95 -7.68 -1.64
CA LEU A 150 -5.61 -8.94 -1.34
C LEU A 150 -5.78 -9.75 -2.62
N SER A 151 -5.82 -11.07 -2.48
CA SER A 151 -6.15 -11.97 -3.57
C SER A 151 -7.01 -13.12 -3.08
N SER A 152 -7.75 -13.72 -4.00
CA SER A 152 -8.28 -15.07 -3.84
C SER A 152 -7.30 -16.11 -4.38
N HIS A 153 -7.43 -17.37 -3.96
CA HIS A 153 -6.64 -18.50 -4.49
C HIS A 153 -6.73 -18.65 -6.02
N GLY A 154 -7.78 -18.13 -6.65
CA GLY A 154 -8.00 -18.17 -8.10
C GLY A 154 -7.30 -17.06 -8.90
N ASP A 155 -6.87 -15.97 -8.26
CA ASP A 155 -6.39 -14.76 -8.95
C ASP A 155 -4.92 -14.86 -9.41
N TRP A 156 -4.18 -15.89 -8.95
CA TRP A 156 -2.74 -16.07 -9.21
C TRP A 156 -2.37 -16.22 -10.70
N TYR A 157 -3.35 -16.55 -11.54
CA TYR A 157 -3.16 -16.72 -12.98
C TYR A 157 -3.50 -15.48 -13.82
N ALA A 158 -4.03 -14.40 -13.21
CA ALA A 158 -4.74 -13.36 -13.97
C ALA A 158 -4.05 -11.99 -14.04
N VAL A 159 -2.93 -11.74 -13.36
CA VAL A 159 -2.30 -10.41 -13.37
C VAL A 159 -0.99 -10.43 -14.16
N PRO A 160 -0.95 -9.93 -15.41
CA PRO A 160 0.29 -9.73 -16.16
C PRO A 160 1.19 -8.75 -15.40
N ARG A 161 2.49 -9.05 -15.34
CA ARG A 161 3.52 -8.19 -14.70
C ARG A 161 3.73 -6.85 -15.41
N ASP A 162 2.96 -6.54 -16.44
CA ASP A 162 3.33 -5.59 -17.49
C ASP A 162 2.46 -4.31 -17.50
N GLN A 163 1.61 -4.09 -16.49
CA GLN A 163 0.72 -2.91 -16.44
C GLN A 163 1.34 -1.67 -15.76
N VAL A 164 2.64 -1.68 -15.43
CA VAL A 164 3.37 -0.45 -15.07
C VAL A 164 3.71 0.29 -16.36
N LYS A 165 2.80 1.14 -16.83
CA LYS A 165 3.07 2.06 -17.94
C LYS A 165 4.16 3.04 -17.51
N ARG A 166 5.41 2.77 -17.90
CA ARG A 166 6.45 3.81 -17.96
C ARG A 166 5.94 4.89 -18.92
N ARG A 167 5.83 6.12 -18.43
CA ARG A 167 5.50 7.29 -19.27
C ARG A 167 6.74 7.61 -20.13
N THR A 168 6.96 6.86 -21.20
CA THR A 168 7.98 7.19 -22.23
C THR A 168 7.43 7.23 -23.65
N ASP A 169 6.12 7.11 -23.85
CA ASP A 169 5.52 7.25 -25.18
C ASP A 169 5.01 8.67 -25.36
N GLY A 170 5.94 9.57 -25.65
CA GLY A 170 5.64 10.98 -25.86
C GLY A 170 6.80 11.83 -26.34
N LEU A 171 7.79 11.25 -27.02
CA LEU A 171 8.76 11.99 -27.82
C LEU A 171 9.04 11.17 -29.10
N SER A 172 8.18 11.35 -30.09
CA SER A 172 8.47 10.98 -31.47
C SER A 172 8.53 12.25 -32.29
N SER A 173 9.71 12.46 -32.87
CA SER A 173 10.09 13.41 -33.94
C SER A 173 10.40 14.85 -33.51
#